data_AF-A0A239DRE6-F1
#
_entry.id   AF-A0A239DRE6-F1
#
_cell.length_a   1.000
_cell.length_b   1.000
_cell.length_c   1.000
_cell.angle_alpha   90.00
_cell.angle_beta   90.00
_cell.angle_gamma   90.00
#
_symmetry.space_group_name_H-M   'P 1'
#
loop_
_entity.id
_entity.type
_entity.pdbx_description
1 polymer ?
#
loop_
_entity_poly.entity_id
_entity_poly.type
_entity_poly.pdbx_seq_one_letter_code
_entity_poly.pdbx_strand_id
1 'polypeptide(L)'
;MPGVDPLSGLHEVEWASLRGPHHSSEDVPTQLTALRSADPVVRGRALSALDDAVLHQGTRWQVSAHVVPFLVRLIDDPRTPDRHDLTALLREIGLGDRRDQDLPFDPATAFGRYGAETVTAEQENLVVELMSDLEQEHVEDWTDLANACAEKWEADAYRATAARADVYRRWLDDDHQEVASQAAELLTWLTPTEPVVAALLTAERSDAVRASANLALAHLNVSPAAVAERLTSLLRHHSLVVRITAAITAAYRLGPDLPGEALDILIDAKERETLPAFPRGWHRRAQRGYVALALQRLGLD
;
A
#
# COMPACT_ATOMS: atom_id res chain seq x y z
N MET A 1 9.52 -11.47 24.18
CA MET A 1 9.75 -12.91 23.92
C MET A 1 10.72 -13.02 22.76
N PRO A 2 11.63 -14.01 22.69
CA PRO A 2 12.33 -14.27 21.44
C PRO A 2 11.25 -14.60 20.41
N GLY A 3 11.00 -13.66 19.50
CA GLY A 3 9.88 -13.73 18.57
C GLY A 3 10.05 -14.96 17.68
N VAL A 4 8.93 -15.66 17.45
CA VAL A 4 8.81 -16.74 16.47
C VAL A 4 9.54 -16.33 15.19
N ASP A 5 10.33 -17.25 14.61
CA ASP A 5 11.06 -16.97 13.37
C ASP A 5 10.09 -16.42 12.30
N PRO A 6 10.39 -15.27 11.66
CA PRO A 6 9.52 -14.68 10.65
C PRO A 6 9.14 -15.61 9.49
N LEU A 7 9.93 -16.66 9.27
CA LEU A 7 9.74 -17.67 8.23
C LEU A 7 9.20 -19.01 8.75
N SER A 8 8.74 -19.10 10.01
CA SER A 8 8.07 -20.32 10.50
C SER A 8 6.88 -20.68 9.63
N GLY A 9 6.75 -21.96 9.25
CA GLY A 9 5.71 -22.46 8.34
C GLY A 9 6.00 -22.21 6.84
N LEU A 10 7.17 -21.68 6.47
CA LEU A 10 7.50 -21.39 5.07
C LEU A 10 7.44 -22.65 4.18
N HIS A 11 7.93 -23.78 4.67
CA HIS A 11 7.94 -25.05 3.93
C HIS A 11 6.65 -25.87 4.07
N GLU A 12 5.63 -25.35 4.79
CA GLU A 12 4.31 -25.99 4.89
C GLU A 12 3.37 -25.55 3.76
N VAL A 13 3.74 -24.50 3.02
CA VAL A 13 3.01 -24.05 1.83
C VAL A 13 3.48 -24.89 0.64
N GLU A 14 2.54 -25.44 -0.12
CA GLU A 14 2.79 -26.21 -1.33
C GLU A 14 3.15 -25.28 -2.52
N TRP A 15 4.31 -24.62 -2.46
CA TRP A 15 4.72 -23.60 -3.44
C TRP A 15 4.72 -24.07 -4.90
N ALA A 16 5.04 -25.34 -5.15
CA ALA A 16 4.97 -25.95 -6.48
C ALA A 16 3.54 -25.99 -7.07
N SER A 17 2.52 -25.95 -6.20
CA SER A 17 1.12 -25.86 -6.64
C SER A 17 0.70 -24.42 -6.98
N LEU A 18 1.46 -23.42 -6.51
CA LEU A 18 1.13 -22.00 -6.70
C LEU A 18 1.73 -21.49 -8.01
N ARG A 19 0.91 -20.75 -8.75
CA ARG A 19 1.31 -20.19 -10.04
C ARG A 19 1.79 -18.75 -9.91
N GLY A 20 2.94 -18.50 -10.54
CA GLY A 20 3.49 -17.17 -10.80
C GLY A 20 3.60 -16.91 -12.30
N PRO A 21 4.15 -15.75 -12.71
CA PRO A 21 4.22 -15.34 -14.11
C PRO A 21 5.08 -16.24 -15.00
N HIS A 22 5.96 -17.04 -14.39
CA HIS A 22 6.85 -17.98 -15.07
C HIS A 22 6.59 -19.42 -14.61
N HIS A 23 5.31 -19.76 -14.40
CA HIS A 23 4.75 -21.09 -14.15
C HIS A 23 4.93 -21.64 -12.72
N SER A 24 6.15 -21.75 -12.20
CA SER A 24 6.42 -22.34 -10.87
C SER A 24 6.86 -21.31 -9.84
N SER A 25 6.36 -21.45 -8.61
CA SER A 25 6.73 -20.61 -7.46
C SER A 25 7.72 -21.30 -6.50
N GLU A 26 8.34 -22.41 -6.92
CA GLU A 26 9.24 -23.22 -6.07
C GLU A 26 10.45 -22.46 -5.52
N ASP A 27 10.88 -21.38 -6.20
CA ASP A 27 12.00 -20.55 -5.77
C ASP A 27 11.64 -19.52 -4.68
N VAL A 28 10.35 -19.26 -4.47
CA VAL A 28 9.86 -18.23 -3.53
C VAL A 28 10.36 -18.45 -2.09
N PRO A 29 10.42 -19.67 -1.53
CA PRO A 29 11.02 -19.91 -0.23
C PRO A 29 12.49 -19.48 -0.14
N THR A 30 13.27 -19.74 -1.18
CA THR A 30 14.68 -19.37 -1.26
C THR A 30 14.81 -17.84 -1.32
N GLN A 31 13.98 -17.19 -2.13
CA GLN A 31 13.94 -15.72 -2.23
C GLN A 31 13.57 -15.07 -0.88
N LEU A 32 12.49 -15.51 -0.23
CA LEU A 32 12.06 -15.01 1.09
C LEU A 32 13.13 -15.21 2.17
N THR A 33 13.84 -16.34 2.14
CA THR A 33 14.97 -16.60 3.06
C THR A 33 16.14 -15.66 2.80
N ALA A 34 16.47 -15.42 1.52
CA ALA A 34 17.59 -14.59 1.11
C ALA A 34 17.39 -13.09 1.40
N LEU A 35 16.15 -12.62 1.61
CA LEU A 35 15.87 -11.25 2.08
C LEU A 35 16.56 -10.91 3.41
N ARG A 36 16.85 -11.91 4.25
CA ARG A 36 17.55 -11.74 5.53
C ARG A 36 19.07 -11.84 5.43
N SER A 37 19.62 -11.99 4.21
CA SER A 37 21.06 -12.11 4.01
C SER A 37 21.82 -10.88 4.51
N ALA A 38 22.94 -11.11 5.20
CA ALA A 38 23.86 -10.03 5.58
C ALA A 38 24.50 -9.35 4.35
N ASP A 39 24.54 -10.03 3.19
CA ASP A 39 25.07 -9.48 1.94
C ASP A 39 23.99 -8.64 1.21
N PRO A 40 24.21 -7.31 1.02
CA PRO A 40 23.27 -6.43 0.32
C PRO A 40 22.97 -6.87 -1.10
N VAL A 41 23.95 -7.43 -1.81
CA VAL A 41 23.76 -7.89 -3.19
C VAL A 41 22.84 -9.09 -3.23
N VAL A 42 22.96 -10.01 -2.27
CA VAL A 42 22.10 -11.20 -2.18
C VAL A 42 20.67 -10.80 -1.87
N ARG A 43 20.43 -9.98 -0.84
CA ARG A 43 19.06 -9.58 -0.49
C ARG A 43 18.42 -8.65 -1.52
N GLY A 44 19.19 -7.79 -2.19
CA GLY A 44 18.69 -6.96 -3.29
C GLY A 44 18.25 -7.80 -4.50
N ARG A 45 19.04 -8.81 -4.88
CA ARG A 45 18.63 -9.78 -5.93
C ARG A 45 17.42 -10.60 -5.50
N ALA A 46 17.36 -11.02 -4.24
CA ALA A 46 16.22 -11.76 -3.71
C ALA A 46 14.94 -10.93 -3.73
N LEU A 47 15.02 -9.63 -3.40
CA LEU A 47 13.90 -8.72 -3.49
C LEU A 47 13.40 -8.57 -4.93
N SER A 48 14.30 -8.33 -5.88
CA SER A 48 13.94 -8.24 -7.32
C SER A 48 13.31 -9.54 -7.81
N ALA A 49 13.91 -10.68 -7.49
CA ALA A 49 13.38 -11.98 -7.90
C ALA A 49 12.02 -12.30 -7.27
N LEU A 50 11.80 -11.87 -6.02
CA LEU A 50 10.51 -12.03 -5.36
C LEU A 50 9.45 -11.11 -5.98
N ASP A 51 9.80 -9.85 -6.28
CA ASP A 51 8.94 -8.90 -6.99
C ASP A 51 8.50 -9.51 -8.33
N ASP A 52 9.45 -9.96 -9.15
CA ASP A 52 9.18 -10.61 -10.45
C ASP A 52 8.37 -11.91 -10.31
N ALA A 53 8.47 -12.64 -9.20
CA ALA A 53 7.73 -13.88 -8.97
C ALA A 53 6.27 -13.64 -8.56
N VAL A 54 5.97 -12.50 -7.93
CA VAL A 54 4.64 -12.19 -7.38
C VAL A 54 3.93 -11.08 -8.14
N LEU A 55 4.63 -10.33 -8.98
CA LEU A 55 4.11 -9.25 -9.80
C LEU A 55 4.73 -9.36 -11.20
N HIS A 56 3.91 -9.23 -12.24
CA HIS A 56 4.42 -9.09 -13.60
C HIS A 56 3.65 -8.01 -14.33
N GLN A 57 4.34 -6.92 -14.68
CA GLN A 57 3.77 -5.73 -15.32
C GLN A 57 2.55 -5.14 -14.57
N GLY A 58 2.59 -5.19 -13.22
CA GLY A 58 1.50 -4.70 -12.36
C GLY A 58 0.40 -5.72 -12.07
N THR A 59 0.40 -6.86 -12.77
CA THR A 59 -0.54 -7.97 -12.54
C THR A 59 -0.09 -8.82 -11.36
N ARG A 60 -1.02 -9.09 -10.44
CA ARG A 60 -0.82 -10.01 -9.31
C ARG A 60 -1.17 -11.43 -9.75
N TRP A 61 -0.51 -12.40 -9.14
CA TRP A 61 -0.64 -13.82 -9.44
C TRP A 61 -1.12 -14.59 -8.20
N GLN A 62 -1.48 -15.85 -8.39
CA GLN A 62 -1.96 -16.70 -7.30
C GLN A 62 -0.99 -16.70 -6.10
N VAL A 63 0.32 -16.78 -6.37
CA VAL A 63 1.37 -16.76 -5.34
C VAL A 63 1.42 -15.47 -4.52
N SER A 64 0.95 -14.33 -5.04
CA SER A 64 1.08 -13.01 -4.39
C SER A 64 0.40 -12.98 -3.02
N ALA A 65 -0.76 -13.61 -2.86
CA ALA A 65 -1.44 -13.66 -1.57
C ALA A 65 -0.67 -14.49 -0.53
N HIS A 66 0.05 -15.53 -0.97
CA HIS A 66 0.74 -16.48 -0.09
C HIS A 66 2.04 -15.92 0.51
N VAL A 67 2.67 -14.93 -0.13
CA VAL A 67 3.89 -14.30 0.41
C VAL A 67 3.60 -13.27 1.51
N VAL A 68 2.39 -12.70 1.53
CA VAL A 68 2.01 -11.62 2.45
C VAL A 68 2.26 -11.96 3.93
N PRO A 69 1.83 -13.13 4.46
CA PRO A 69 2.09 -13.48 5.86
C PRO A 69 3.56 -13.49 6.26
N PHE A 70 4.46 -13.84 5.33
CA PHE A 70 5.90 -13.88 5.55
C PHE A 70 6.52 -12.49 5.44
N LEU A 71 6.16 -11.72 4.40
CA LEU A 71 6.60 -10.33 4.26
C LEU A 71 6.22 -9.48 5.47
N VAL A 72 4.99 -9.61 5.97
CA VAL A 72 4.54 -8.88 7.16
C VAL A 72 5.37 -9.24 8.39
N ARG A 73 5.69 -10.53 8.60
CA ARG A 73 6.54 -10.93 9.73
C ARG A 73 7.99 -10.49 9.57
N LEU A 74 8.51 -10.47 8.35
CA LEU A 74 9.85 -9.95 8.04
C LEU A 74 9.94 -8.45 8.35
N ILE A 75 8.93 -7.66 7.98
CA ILE A 75 8.85 -6.23 8.29
C ILE A 75 8.66 -5.99 9.80
N ASP A 76 7.87 -6.82 10.50
CA ASP A 76 7.66 -6.69 11.94
C ASP A 76 8.91 -7.07 12.78
N ASP A 77 9.85 -7.84 12.21
CA ASP A 77 11.10 -8.20 12.89
C ASP A 77 12.18 -7.13 12.65
N PRO A 78 12.59 -6.36 13.69
CA PRO A 78 13.60 -5.31 13.55
C PRO A 78 14.99 -5.81 13.14
N ARG A 79 15.23 -7.12 13.17
CA ARG A 79 16.49 -7.74 12.70
C ARG A 79 16.54 -7.94 11.19
N THR A 80 15.42 -7.80 10.50
CA THR A 80 15.37 -7.88 9.03
C THR A 80 15.98 -6.60 8.44
N PRO A 81 16.96 -6.70 7.52
CA PRO A 81 17.48 -5.52 6.82
C PRO A 81 16.45 -4.96 5.84
N ASP A 82 16.59 -3.68 5.46
CA ASP A 82 15.86 -3.05 4.35
C ASP A 82 14.32 -3.17 4.43
N ARG A 83 13.76 -3.17 5.65
CA ARG A 83 12.32 -3.36 5.91
C ARG A 83 11.43 -2.39 5.15
N HIS A 84 11.90 -1.19 4.88
CA HIS A 84 11.17 -0.17 4.12
C HIS A 84 10.95 -0.57 2.65
N ASP A 85 11.89 -1.31 2.05
CA ASP A 85 11.74 -1.84 0.69
C ASP A 85 10.75 -2.99 0.68
N LEU A 86 10.76 -3.84 1.72
CA LEU A 86 9.75 -4.90 1.89
C LEU A 86 8.35 -4.31 2.10
N THR A 87 8.21 -3.21 2.83
CA THR A 87 6.93 -2.50 2.97
C THR A 87 6.45 -1.93 1.63
N ALA A 88 7.37 -1.49 0.76
CA ALA A 88 7.01 -1.06 -0.59
C ALA A 88 6.49 -2.23 -1.44
N LEU A 89 7.18 -3.37 -1.42
CA LEU A 89 6.71 -4.58 -2.11
C LEU A 89 5.34 -5.06 -1.57
N LEU A 90 5.14 -5.06 -0.25
CA LEU A 90 3.85 -5.41 0.36
C LEU A 90 2.72 -4.50 -0.15
N ARG A 91 3.00 -3.20 -0.29
CA ARG A 91 2.06 -2.22 -0.85
C ARG A 91 1.73 -2.55 -2.31
N GLU A 92 2.72 -2.91 -3.12
CA GLU A 92 2.49 -3.32 -4.52
C GLU A 92 1.65 -4.60 -4.62
N ILE A 93 1.96 -5.60 -3.81
CA ILE A 93 1.19 -6.86 -3.75
C ILE A 93 -0.27 -6.59 -3.37
N GLY A 94 -0.51 -5.78 -2.35
CA GLY A 94 -1.86 -5.51 -1.86
C GLY A 94 -2.69 -4.61 -2.77
N LEU A 95 -2.07 -3.64 -3.45
CA LEU A 95 -2.79 -2.53 -4.11
C LEU A 95 -2.50 -2.38 -5.61
N GLY A 96 -1.46 -3.03 -6.12
CA GLY A 96 -1.05 -2.92 -7.53
C GLY A 96 -0.71 -1.49 -7.92
N ASP A 97 -1.13 -1.05 -9.10
CA ASP A 97 -0.80 0.26 -9.66
C ASP A 97 -1.63 1.45 -9.11
N ARG A 98 -2.55 1.18 -8.18
CA ARG A 98 -3.47 2.19 -7.58
C ARG A 98 -2.74 3.44 -7.11
N ARG A 99 -3.39 4.59 -7.21
CA ARG A 99 -2.87 5.92 -6.87
C ARG A 99 -3.86 6.67 -6.00
N ASP A 100 -3.42 7.69 -5.27
CA ASP A 100 -4.24 8.46 -4.34
C ASP A 100 -5.57 9.01 -4.92
N GLN A 101 -5.70 9.15 -6.24
CA GLN A 101 -6.95 9.49 -6.92
C GLN A 101 -8.04 8.42 -6.81
N ASP A 102 -7.67 7.17 -6.54
CA ASP A 102 -8.56 6.02 -6.35
C ASP A 102 -9.09 5.95 -4.90
N LEU A 103 -8.70 6.90 -4.04
CA LEU A 103 -9.20 7.03 -2.67
C LEU A 103 -10.44 7.96 -2.60
N PRO A 104 -11.45 7.65 -1.77
CA PRO A 104 -11.53 6.50 -0.87
C PRO A 104 -11.74 5.18 -1.65
N PHE A 105 -11.00 4.15 -1.25
CA PHE A 105 -11.01 2.87 -1.94
C PHE A 105 -12.13 1.96 -1.42
N ASP A 106 -12.94 1.43 -2.32
CA ASP A 106 -13.96 0.43 -2.03
C ASP A 106 -13.60 -0.92 -2.68
N PRO A 107 -13.13 -1.91 -1.90
CA PRO A 107 -12.75 -3.21 -2.46
C PRO A 107 -13.93 -3.98 -3.05
N ALA A 108 -15.17 -3.77 -2.58
CA ALA A 108 -16.33 -4.46 -3.12
C ALA A 108 -16.61 -4.04 -4.57
N THR A 109 -16.54 -2.74 -4.84
CA THR A 109 -16.64 -2.19 -6.20
C THR A 109 -15.41 -2.56 -7.04
N ALA A 110 -14.20 -2.54 -6.46
CA ALA A 110 -12.97 -2.76 -7.19
C ALA A 110 -12.75 -4.21 -7.66
N PHE A 111 -13.31 -5.21 -6.97
CA PHE A 111 -13.09 -6.64 -7.23
C PHE A 111 -14.38 -7.40 -7.58
N GLY A 112 -15.40 -6.69 -8.07
CA GLY A 112 -16.72 -7.26 -8.38
C GLY A 112 -17.06 -7.32 -9.87
N ARG A 113 -16.11 -7.03 -10.77
CA ARG A 113 -16.44 -6.80 -12.20
C ARG A 113 -16.58 -8.09 -12.99
N TYR A 114 -15.75 -9.09 -12.71
CA TYR A 114 -15.65 -10.30 -13.52
C TYR A 114 -16.18 -11.56 -12.79
N GLY A 115 -16.83 -11.38 -11.64
CA GLY A 115 -17.36 -12.51 -10.87
C GLY A 115 -16.25 -13.38 -10.25
N ALA A 116 -15.12 -12.76 -9.89
CA ALA A 116 -13.93 -13.39 -9.32
C ALA A 116 -14.22 -14.38 -8.16
N GLU A 117 -15.28 -14.14 -7.38
CA GLU A 117 -15.68 -15.02 -6.28
C GLU A 117 -16.19 -16.40 -6.74
N THR A 118 -16.51 -16.56 -8.03
CA THR A 118 -17.04 -17.81 -8.59
C THR A 118 -15.98 -18.66 -9.30
N VAL A 119 -14.77 -18.12 -9.48
CA VAL A 119 -13.66 -18.82 -10.14
C VAL A 119 -13.17 -19.99 -9.29
N THR A 120 -13.12 -21.18 -9.89
CA THR A 120 -12.64 -22.40 -9.24
C THR A 120 -11.13 -22.60 -9.42
N ALA A 121 -10.51 -23.42 -8.56
CA ALA A 121 -9.09 -23.76 -8.69
C ALA A 121 -8.76 -24.48 -10.02
N GLU A 122 -9.71 -25.24 -10.57
CA GLU A 122 -9.56 -25.89 -11.89
C GLU A 122 -9.48 -24.84 -13.01
N GLN A 123 -10.31 -23.79 -12.93
CA GLN A 123 -10.30 -22.69 -13.87
C GLN A 123 -9.02 -21.83 -13.77
N GLU A 124 -8.54 -21.56 -12.55
CA GLU A 124 -7.25 -20.88 -12.36
C GLU A 124 -6.10 -21.68 -13.00
N ASN A 125 -6.08 -23.00 -12.80
CA ASN A 125 -5.07 -23.87 -13.41
C ASN A 125 -5.15 -23.87 -14.94
N LEU A 126 -6.37 -23.92 -15.50
CA LEU A 126 -6.60 -23.86 -16.94
C LEU A 126 -6.09 -22.54 -17.54
N VAL A 127 -6.38 -21.40 -16.90
CA VAL A 127 -5.89 -20.09 -17.37
C VAL A 127 -4.37 -20.05 -17.38
N VAL A 128 -3.72 -20.57 -16.34
CA VAL A 128 -2.25 -20.58 -16.27
C VAL A 128 -1.65 -21.50 -17.34
N GLU A 129 -2.23 -22.67 -17.58
CA GLU A 129 -1.79 -23.58 -18.64
C GLU A 129 -1.91 -22.91 -20.02
N LEU A 130 -3.05 -22.29 -20.31
CA LEU A 130 -3.30 -21.62 -21.58
C LEU A 130 -2.41 -20.38 -21.80
N MET A 131 -2.12 -19.60 -20.75
CA MET A 131 -1.19 -18.47 -20.85
C MET A 131 0.25 -18.91 -21.17
N SER A 132 0.59 -20.17 -20.88
CA SER A 132 1.92 -20.74 -21.13
C SER A 132 2.09 -21.21 -22.58
N ASP A 133 1.00 -21.64 -23.21
CA ASP A 133 0.93 -22.17 -24.58
C ASP A 133 0.39 -21.12 -25.57
N LEU A 134 1.18 -20.06 -25.80
CA LEU A 134 0.86 -18.87 -26.63
C LEU A 134 0.52 -19.12 -28.13
N GLU A 135 0.26 -20.36 -28.56
CA GLU A 135 0.04 -20.74 -29.96
C GLU A 135 -1.42 -21.00 -30.37
N GLN A 136 -2.42 -20.90 -29.46
CA GLN A 136 -3.82 -21.22 -29.83
C GLN A 136 -4.70 -19.98 -30.07
N GLU A 137 -5.50 -20.03 -31.15
CA GLU A 137 -6.53 -19.05 -31.49
C GLU A 137 -7.53 -18.89 -30.33
N HIS A 138 -7.48 -17.73 -29.65
CA HIS A 138 -8.30 -17.48 -28.46
C HIS A 138 -9.80 -17.36 -28.81
N VAL A 139 -10.61 -18.15 -28.11
CA VAL A 139 -12.08 -18.06 -28.09
C VAL A 139 -12.49 -16.92 -27.13
N GLU A 140 -13.57 -16.19 -27.42
CA GLU A 140 -14.07 -15.07 -26.60
C GLU A 140 -14.21 -15.43 -25.10
N ASP A 141 -14.65 -16.66 -24.78
CA ASP A 141 -14.83 -17.16 -23.40
C ASP A 141 -13.54 -17.24 -22.56
N TRP A 142 -12.36 -17.35 -23.19
CA TRP A 142 -11.09 -17.43 -22.47
C TRP A 142 -10.69 -16.10 -21.83
N THR A 143 -10.96 -14.99 -22.53
CA THR A 143 -10.54 -13.65 -22.08
C THR A 143 -11.27 -13.26 -20.79
N ASP A 144 -12.57 -13.54 -20.71
CA ASP A 144 -13.36 -13.26 -19.50
C ASP A 144 -12.93 -14.14 -18.32
N LEU A 145 -12.61 -15.42 -18.57
CA LEU A 145 -12.08 -16.30 -17.54
C LEU A 145 -10.71 -15.84 -17.02
N ALA A 146 -9.81 -15.43 -17.92
CA ALA A 146 -8.50 -14.90 -17.56
C ALA A 146 -8.62 -13.60 -16.74
N ASN A 147 -9.52 -12.70 -17.14
CA ASN A 147 -9.82 -11.48 -16.38
C ASN A 147 -10.41 -11.79 -14.99
N ALA A 148 -11.32 -12.77 -14.90
CA ALA A 148 -11.88 -13.20 -13.62
C ALA A 148 -10.82 -13.82 -12.68
N CYS A 149 -9.89 -14.62 -13.23
CA CYS A 149 -8.75 -15.16 -12.47
C CYS A 149 -7.82 -14.06 -12.00
N ALA A 150 -7.46 -13.11 -12.88
CA ALA A 150 -6.64 -11.97 -12.51
C ALA A 150 -7.29 -11.17 -11.38
N GLU A 151 -8.56 -10.78 -11.53
CA GLU A 151 -9.32 -10.07 -10.49
C GLU A 151 -9.36 -10.86 -9.17
N LYS A 152 -9.53 -12.19 -9.22
CA LYS A 152 -9.47 -13.06 -8.05
C LYS A 152 -8.12 -12.98 -7.35
N TRP A 153 -7.01 -13.07 -8.09
CA TRP A 153 -5.65 -12.97 -7.51
C TRP A 153 -5.39 -11.58 -6.91
N GLU A 154 -5.87 -10.52 -7.55
CA GLU A 154 -5.81 -9.17 -6.99
C GLU A 154 -6.58 -9.07 -5.67
N ALA A 155 -7.81 -9.61 -5.64
CA ALA A 155 -8.66 -9.59 -4.47
C ALA A 155 -8.08 -10.43 -3.33
N ASP A 156 -7.50 -11.60 -3.62
CA ASP A 156 -6.87 -12.47 -2.64
C ASP A 156 -5.61 -11.82 -2.04
N ALA A 157 -4.77 -11.17 -2.86
CA ALA A 157 -3.61 -10.42 -2.39
C ALA A 157 -4.00 -9.21 -1.53
N TYR A 158 -5.04 -8.46 -1.93
CA TYR A 158 -5.60 -7.39 -1.13
C TYR A 158 -6.14 -7.91 0.21
N ARG A 159 -6.96 -8.98 0.20
CA ARG A 159 -7.53 -9.58 1.42
C ARG A 159 -6.46 -10.07 2.39
N ALA A 160 -5.42 -10.75 1.88
CA ALA A 160 -4.28 -11.19 2.68
C ALA A 160 -3.56 -10.00 3.34
N THR A 161 -3.43 -8.89 2.61
CA THR A 161 -2.82 -7.65 3.12
C THR A 161 -3.73 -6.98 4.16
N ALA A 162 -5.02 -6.83 3.86
CA ALA A 162 -6.01 -6.17 4.70
C ALA A 162 -6.22 -6.88 6.05
N ALA A 163 -6.14 -8.21 6.06
CA ALA A 163 -6.27 -9.03 7.27
C ALA A 163 -5.19 -8.76 8.33
N ARG A 164 -4.14 -7.98 8.00
CA ARG A 164 -3.04 -7.62 8.90
C ARG A 164 -3.00 -6.14 9.27
N ALA A 165 -4.10 -5.39 9.08
CA ALA A 165 -4.20 -3.96 9.40
C ALA A 165 -3.70 -3.61 10.82
N ASP A 166 -4.01 -4.44 11.81
CA ASP A 166 -3.55 -4.22 13.20
C ASP A 166 -2.02 -4.32 13.39
N VAL A 167 -1.32 -5.05 12.52
CA VAL A 167 0.14 -5.09 12.51
C VAL A 167 0.68 -3.75 11.99
N TYR A 168 0.14 -3.25 10.89
CA TYR A 168 0.57 -1.97 10.29
C TYR A 168 0.27 -0.79 11.22
N ARG A 169 -0.84 -0.87 11.97
CA ARG A 169 -1.15 0.09 13.04
C ARG A 169 -0.01 0.19 14.06
N ARG A 170 0.63 -0.92 14.44
CA ARG A 170 1.79 -0.91 15.35
C ARG A 170 3.04 -0.32 14.69
N TRP A 171 3.18 -0.47 13.38
CA TRP A 171 4.30 0.11 12.64
C TRP A 171 4.30 1.63 12.60
N LEU A 172 3.18 2.29 12.90
CA LEU A 172 3.12 3.75 13.05
C LEU A 172 4.10 4.27 14.13
N ASP A 173 4.45 3.43 15.10
CA ASP A 173 5.41 3.72 16.17
C ASP A 173 6.81 3.12 15.92
N ASP A 174 7.07 2.54 14.74
CA ASP A 174 8.37 1.95 14.40
C ASP A 174 9.48 3.02 14.39
N ASP A 175 10.67 2.63 14.84
CA ASP A 175 11.84 3.52 14.87
C ASP A 175 12.33 3.90 13.46
N HIS A 176 12.07 3.06 12.45
CA HIS A 176 12.38 3.35 11.07
C HIS A 176 11.27 4.18 10.42
N GLN A 177 11.48 5.50 10.32
CA GLN A 177 10.48 6.45 9.84
C GLN A 177 9.78 6.09 8.51
N GLU A 178 10.48 5.44 7.57
CA GLU A 178 9.88 5.04 6.29
C GLU A 178 8.89 3.88 6.45
N VAL A 179 9.19 2.91 7.31
CA VAL A 179 8.26 1.81 7.62
C VAL A 179 6.99 2.41 8.23
N ALA A 180 7.15 3.34 9.18
CA ALA A 180 6.04 4.01 9.83
C ALA A 180 5.23 4.90 8.87
N SER A 181 5.87 5.66 7.97
CA SER A 181 5.15 6.51 7.02
C SER A 181 4.42 5.69 5.94
N GLN A 182 5.03 4.60 5.46
CA GLN A 182 4.41 3.68 4.51
C GLN A 182 3.25 2.92 5.18
N ALA A 183 3.35 2.58 6.46
CA ALA A 183 2.24 1.98 7.20
C ALA A 183 1.02 2.91 7.28
N ALA A 184 1.24 4.20 7.55
CA ALA A 184 0.16 5.20 7.53
C ALA A 184 -0.50 5.32 6.15
N GLU A 185 0.29 5.27 5.07
CA GLU A 185 -0.26 5.28 3.70
C GLU A 185 -1.06 4.00 3.42
N LEU A 186 -0.48 2.82 3.68
CA LEU A 186 -1.13 1.52 3.47
C LEU A 186 -2.47 1.41 4.20
N LEU A 187 -2.55 1.86 5.46
CA LEU A 187 -3.78 1.86 6.26
C LEU A 187 -4.91 2.71 5.64
N THR A 188 -4.59 3.68 4.78
CA THR A 188 -5.59 4.52 4.09
C THR A 188 -6.43 3.72 3.08
N TRP A 189 -5.86 2.65 2.56
CA TRP A 189 -6.48 1.80 1.54
C TRP A 189 -7.30 0.65 2.12
N LEU A 190 -7.20 0.43 3.43
CA LEU A 190 -7.89 -0.66 4.11
C LEU A 190 -9.16 -0.15 4.75
N THR A 191 -10.09 -1.06 5.04
CA THR A 191 -11.28 -0.72 5.83
C THR A 191 -10.83 -0.23 7.23
N PRO A 192 -11.05 1.04 7.58
CA PRO A 192 -10.53 1.59 8.83
C PRO A 192 -11.30 1.01 10.02
N THR A 193 -10.55 0.58 11.03
CA THR A 193 -11.10 0.26 12.35
C THR A 193 -10.91 1.45 13.29
N GLU A 194 -11.71 1.53 14.36
CA GLU A 194 -11.56 2.59 15.36
C GLU A 194 -10.13 2.67 15.94
N PRO A 195 -9.45 1.55 16.30
CA PRO A 195 -8.05 1.58 16.71
C PRO A 195 -7.09 2.15 15.67
N VAL A 196 -7.30 1.85 14.38
CA VAL A 196 -6.47 2.38 13.29
C VAL A 196 -6.64 3.90 13.17
N VAL A 197 -7.89 4.39 13.21
CA VAL A 197 -8.18 5.82 13.17
C VAL A 197 -7.57 6.54 14.37
N ALA A 198 -7.73 5.99 15.58
CA ALA A 198 -7.14 6.56 16.79
C ALA A 198 -5.61 6.62 16.72
N ALA A 199 -4.96 5.58 16.19
CA ALA A 199 -3.51 5.56 16.01
C ALA A 199 -3.05 6.62 14.99
N LEU A 200 -3.75 6.78 13.85
CA LEU A 200 -3.44 7.82 12.86
C LEU A 200 -3.62 9.24 13.44
N LEU A 201 -4.67 9.46 14.24
CA LEU A 201 -4.92 10.74 14.92
C LEU A 201 -3.85 11.10 15.95
N THR A 202 -3.06 10.14 16.42
CA THR A 202 -2.01 10.33 17.43
C THR A 202 -0.61 10.02 16.88
N ALA A 203 -0.49 9.76 15.58
CA ALA A 203 0.76 9.37 14.94
C ALA A 203 1.73 10.57 14.91
N GLU A 204 2.74 10.51 15.77
CA GLU A 204 3.56 11.68 16.10
C GLU A 204 5.07 11.41 16.15
N ARG A 205 5.47 10.17 15.84
CA ARG A 205 6.84 9.65 15.96
C ARG A 205 7.88 10.44 15.19
N SER A 206 7.54 10.89 13.98
CA SER A 206 8.39 11.73 13.14
C SER A 206 7.54 12.63 12.23
N ASP A 207 8.16 13.64 11.62
CA ASP A 207 7.50 14.51 10.65
C ASP A 207 6.97 13.74 9.43
N ALA A 208 7.70 12.73 8.97
CA ALA A 208 7.27 11.88 7.85
C ALA A 208 6.00 11.10 8.22
N VAL A 209 5.93 10.55 9.43
CA VAL A 209 4.75 9.83 9.93
C VAL A 209 3.57 10.79 10.13
N ARG A 210 3.80 11.95 10.76
CA ARG A 210 2.78 13.00 10.93
C ARG A 210 2.18 13.40 9.59
N ALA A 211 3.03 13.69 8.60
CA ALA A 211 2.59 14.11 7.28
C ALA A 211 1.84 12.99 6.52
N SER A 212 2.28 11.74 6.64
CA SER A 212 1.59 10.60 6.02
C SER A 212 0.21 10.38 6.67
N ALA A 213 0.13 10.45 8.00
CA ALA A 213 -1.13 10.33 8.73
C ALA A 213 -2.11 11.48 8.42
N ASN A 214 -1.62 12.71 8.20
CA ASN A 214 -2.47 13.81 7.73
C ASN A 214 -3.13 13.44 6.40
N LEU A 215 -2.34 13.02 5.40
CA LEU A 215 -2.87 12.63 4.09
C LEU A 215 -3.84 11.44 4.20
N ALA A 216 -3.54 10.44 5.03
CA ALA A 216 -4.46 9.34 5.30
C ALA A 216 -5.84 9.83 5.81
N LEU A 217 -5.84 10.72 6.81
CA LEU A 217 -7.05 11.28 7.41
C LEU A 217 -7.88 12.14 6.44
N ALA A 218 -7.32 12.56 5.30
CA ALA A 218 -8.06 13.27 4.26
C ALA A 218 -9.10 12.37 3.57
N HIS A 219 -8.85 11.06 3.53
CA HIS A 219 -9.66 10.08 2.80
C HIS A 219 -10.47 9.13 3.72
N LEU A 220 -10.13 9.05 5.01
CA LEU A 220 -10.82 8.17 5.96
C LEU A 220 -12.11 8.78 6.51
N ASN A 221 -13.12 7.93 6.72
CA ASN A 221 -14.40 8.31 7.34
C ASN A 221 -14.26 8.50 8.86
N VAL A 222 -13.71 9.64 9.26
CA VAL A 222 -13.44 10.04 10.67
C VAL A 222 -14.30 11.26 11.02
N SER A 223 -14.60 11.52 12.30
CA SER A 223 -15.29 12.76 12.68
C SER A 223 -14.49 14.01 12.25
N PRO A 224 -15.12 15.01 11.58
CA PRO A 224 -14.46 16.26 11.22
C PRO A 224 -13.84 16.99 12.40
N ALA A 225 -14.46 16.93 13.59
CA ALA A 225 -13.97 17.63 14.78
C ALA A 225 -12.61 17.10 15.27
N ALA A 226 -12.45 15.77 15.33
CA ALA A 226 -11.20 15.14 15.78
C ALA A 226 -10.04 15.45 14.83
N VAL A 227 -10.32 15.46 13.52
CA VAL A 227 -9.32 15.83 12.51
C VAL A 227 -9.00 17.33 12.61
N ALA A 228 -10.00 18.20 12.71
CA ALA A 228 -9.80 19.65 12.83
C ALA A 228 -8.97 20.04 14.05
N GLU A 229 -9.19 19.40 15.20
CA GLU A 229 -8.42 19.62 16.44
C GLU A 229 -6.93 19.33 16.21
N ARG A 230 -6.61 18.16 15.65
CA ARG A 230 -5.24 17.79 15.28
C ARG A 230 -4.64 18.79 14.31
N LEU A 231 -5.33 19.09 13.21
CA LEU A 231 -4.82 19.93 12.12
C LEU A 231 -4.51 21.36 12.58
N THR A 232 -5.32 21.95 13.45
CA THR A 232 -5.13 23.33 13.94
C THR A 232 -3.74 23.53 14.54
N SER A 233 -3.24 22.56 15.32
CA SER A 233 -1.88 22.62 15.87
C SER A 233 -0.80 22.43 14.79
N LEU A 234 -1.06 21.58 13.80
CA LEU A 234 -0.09 21.19 12.78
C LEU A 234 0.11 22.24 11.68
N LEU A 235 -0.86 23.14 11.47
CA LEU A 235 -0.70 24.29 10.57
C LEU A 235 0.45 25.22 11.02
N ARG A 236 0.82 25.19 12.31
CA ARG A 236 1.93 25.98 12.88
C ARG A 236 3.20 25.16 13.12
N HIS A 237 3.23 23.93 12.65
CA HIS A 237 4.37 23.05 12.88
C HIS A 237 5.65 23.61 12.24
N HIS A 238 6.82 23.34 12.83
CA HIS A 238 8.10 23.83 12.33
C HIS A 238 8.46 23.23 10.94
N SER A 239 7.99 22.01 10.69
CA SER A 239 8.22 21.26 9.45
C SER A 239 7.25 21.66 8.35
N LEU A 240 7.79 22.11 7.21
CA LEU A 240 6.98 22.57 6.08
C LEU A 240 6.11 21.46 5.49
N VAL A 241 6.62 20.23 5.39
CA VAL A 241 5.84 19.09 4.84
C VAL A 241 4.63 18.78 5.72
N VAL A 242 4.77 18.86 7.06
CA VAL A 242 3.68 18.65 8.01
C VAL A 242 2.62 19.73 7.86
N ARG A 243 3.02 20.99 7.71
CA ARG A 243 2.09 22.11 7.48
C ARG A 243 1.32 21.95 6.17
N ILE A 244 2.01 21.62 5.08
CA ILE A 244 1.41 21.45 3.75
C ILE A 244 0.41 20.29 3.77
N THR A 245 0.78 19.13 4.30
CA THR A 245 -0.16 17.99 4.37
C THR A 245 -1.32 18.27 5.32
N ALA A 246 -1.10 18.99 6.43
CA ALA A 246 -2.19 19.42 7.29
C ALA A 246 -3.18 20.33 6.56
N ALA A 247 -2.69 21.28 5.77
CA ALA A 247 -3.52 22.17 4.97
C ALA A 247 -4.28 21.44 3.85
N ILE A 248 -3.64 20.48 3.16
CA ILE A 248 -4.29 19.60 2.18
C ILE A 248 -5.46 18.85 2.84
N THR A 249 -5.20 18.21 3.99
CA THR A 249 -6.24 17.49 4.74
C THR A 249 -7.35 18.43 5.18
N ALA A 250 -7.02 19.62 5.67
CA ALA A 250 -8.02 20.62 6.06
C ALA A 250 -8.92 20.99 4.87
N ALA A 251 -8.37 21.20 3.67
CA ALA A 251 -9.14 21.50 2.47
C ALA A 251 -10.09 20.35 2.09
N TYR A 252 -9.63 19.10 2.20
CA TYR A 252 -10.47 17.93 1.92
C TYR A 252 -11.62 17.76 2.92
N ARG A 253 -11.40 18.16 4.18
CA ARG A 253 -12.31 17.85 5.29
C ARG A 253 -13.25 18.99 5.66
N LEU A 254 -12.81 20.23 5.50
CA LEU A 254 -13.53 21.44 5.89
C LEU A 254 -14.08 22.20 4.68
N GLY A 255 -13.50 22.01 3.49
CA GLY A 255 -13.96 22.66 2.27
C GLY A 255 -14.05 24.19 2.45
N PRO A 256 -15.23 24.82 2.24
CA PRO A 256 -15.41 26.26 2.43
C PRO A 256 -15.08 26.80 3.83
N ASP A 257 -15.14 25.96 4.87
CA ASP A 257 -14.86 26.35 6.26
C ASP A 257 -13.34 26.28 6.60
N LEU A 258 -12.49 26.25 5.58
CA LEU A 258 -11.04 26.17 5.73
C LEU A 258 -10.49 27.39 6.50
N PRO A 259 -9.64 27.19 7.53
CA PRO A 259 -8.94 28.30 8.19
C PRO A 259 -8.07 29.08 7.21
N GLY A 260 -8.06 30.41 7.28
CA GLY A 260 -7.25 31.26 6.41
C GLY A 260 -5.75 30.88 6.41
N GLU A 261 -5.21 30.50 7.56
CA GLU A 261 -3.84 30.02 7.71
C GLU A 261 -3.55 28.77 6.85
N ALA A 262 -4.51 27.86 6.70
CA ALA A 262 -4.37 26.69 5.84
C ALA A 262 -4.43 27.07 4.34
N LEU A 263 -5.29 28.03 3.98
CA LEU A 263 -5.35 28.54 2.61
C LEU A 263 -4.03 29.24 2.21
N ASP A 264 -3.50 30.08 3.08
CA ASP A 264 -2.22 30.77 2.88
C ASP A 264 -1.08 29.77 2.63
N ILE A 265 -1.03 28.69 3.43
CA ILE A 265 -0.05 27.60 3.23
C ILE A 265 -0.18 26.94 1.85
N LEU A 266 -1.40 26.71 1.36
CA LEU A 266 -1.62 26.08 0.05
C LEU A 266 -1.23 27.01 -1.10
N ILE A 267 -1.56 28.31 -1.01
CA ILE A 267 -1.18 29.32 -2.00
C ILE A 267 0.34 29.46 -2.03
N ASP A 268 0.98 29.64 -0.87
CA ASP A 268 2.45 29.69 -0.76
C ASP A 268 3.10 28.43 -1.33
N ALA A 269 2.53 27.24 -1.08
CA ALA A 269 3.04 25.98 -1.60
C ALA A 269 2.93 25.88 -3.13
N LYS A 270 1.84 26.41 -3.71
CA LYS A 270 1.65 26.43 -5.17
C LYS A 270 2.71 27.30 -5.86
N GLU A 271 3.04 28.45 -5.26
CA GLU A 271 3.96 29.44 -5.81
C GLU A 271 5.44 29.10 -5.59
N ARG A 272 5.74 28.21 -4.64
CA ARG A 272 7.12 27.77 -4.37
C ARG A 272 7.75 27.06 -5.58
N GLU A 273 8.99 27.44 -5.86
CA GLU A 273 9.83 26.80 -6.86
C GLU A 273 10.03 25.31 -6.55
N THR A 274 10.36 25.00 -5.29
CA THR A 274 10.58 23.65 -4.79
C THR A 274 9.72 23.36 -3.55
N LEU A 275 9.12 22.17 -3.53
CA LEU A 275 8.37 21.65 -2.39
C LEU A 275 9.22 20.62 -1.64
N PRO A 276 9.03 20.47 -0.32
CA PRO A 276 9.67 19.39 0.42
C PRO A 276 9.19 18.04 -0.12
N ALA A 277 10.05 17.03 -0.06
CA ALA A 277 9.66 15.67 -0.40
C ALA A 277 8.51 15.21 0.51
N PHE A 278 7.50 14.56 -0.08
CA PHE A 278 6.42 13.95 0.67
C PHE A 278 6.90 12.60 1.24
N PRO A 279 6.27 12.12 2.33
CA PRO A 279 6.66 10.87 2.96
C PRO A 279 6.60 9.68 2.00
N ARG A 280 7.49 8.70 2.20
CA ARG A 280 7.44 7.44 1.44
C ARG A 280 6.06 6.79 1.60
N GLY A 281 5.52 6.29 0.49
CA GLY A 281 4.11 5.94 0.31
C GLY A 281 3.36 6.95 -0.58
N TRP A 282 3.57 8.26 -0.40
CA TRP A 282 2.84 9.33 -1.10
C TRP A 282 3.62 9.93 -2.29
N HIS A 283 4.30 9.07 -3.06
CA HIS A 283 5.24 9.49 -4.11
C HIS A 283 4.74 9.20 -5.53
N ARG A 284 3.59 8.51 -5.67
CA ARG A 284 2.95 8.18 -6.96
C ARG A 284 2.32 9.39 -7.66
N ARG A 285 2.21 10.52 -6.95
CA ARG A 285 1.83 11.83 -7.48
C ARG A 285 2.92 12.85 -7.10
N ALA A 286 3.21 13.78 -8.01
CA ALA A 286 4.04 14.93 -7.69
C ALA A 286 3.43 15.76 -6.54
N GLN A 287 4.27 16.29 -5.65
CA GLN A 287 3.85 17.05 -4.46
C GLN A 287 2.94 18.23 -4.82
N ARG A 288 3.28 18.93 -5.91
CA ARG A 288 2.48 20.04 -6.45
C ARG A 288 1.10 19.59 -6.90
N GLY A 289 0.95 18.35 -7.35
CA GLY A 289 -0.34 17.76 -7.72
C GLY A 289 -1.29 17.62 -6.52
N TYR A 290 -0.77 17.30 -5.32
CA TYR A 290 -1.61 17.26 -4.11
C TYR A 290 -2.11 18.65 -3.72
N VAL A 291 -1.24 19.66 -3.79
CA VAL A 291 -1.58 21.06 -3.51
C VAL A 291 -2.62 21.58 -4.51
N ALA A 292 -2.40 21.34 -5.81
CA ALA A 292 -3.32 21.76 -6.87
C ALA A 292 -4.71 21.13 -6.68
N LEU A 293 -4.79 19.84 -6.37
CA LEU A 293 -6.07 19.17 -6.14
C LEU A 293 -6.78 19.68 -4.88
N ALA A 294 -6.04 20.01 -3.83
CA ALA A 294 -6.61 20.64 -2.63
C ALA A 294 -7.22 22.02 -2.94
N LEU A 295 -6.53 22.86 -3.71
CA LEU A 295 -7.05 24.17 -4.14
C LEU A 295 -8.25 24.03 -5.09
N GLN A 296 -8.20 23.10 -6.04
CA GLN A 296 -9.30 22.84 -6.97
C GLN A 296 -10.58 22.45 -6.22
N ARG A 297 -10.47 21.67 -5.13
CA ARG A 297 -11.61 21.32 -4.27
C ARG A 297 -12.24 22.53 -3.56
N LEU A 298 -11.49 23.61 -3.38
CA LEU A 298 -11.98 24.89 -2.86
C LEU A 298 -12.55 25.79 -3.96
N GLY A 299 -12.53 25.34 -5.23
CA GLY A 299 -12.91 26.15 -6.39
C GLY A 299 -11.84 27.15 -6.83
N LEU A 300 -10.57 26.91 -6.49
CA LEU A 300 -9.44 27.78 -6.81
C LEU A 300 -8.47 27.04 -7.74
N ASP A 301 -8.18 27.63 -8.91
CA ASP A 301 -7.26 27.07 -9.91
C ASP A 301 -5.88 27.73 -9.90
#